data_AF-A0A9D6L059-F1
#
_entry.id   AF-A0A9D6L059-F1
#
_cell.length_a   1.000
_cell.length_b   1.000
_cell.length_c   1.000
_cell.angle_alpha   90.00
_cell.angle_beta   90.00
_cell.angle_gamma   90.00
#
_symmetry.space_group_name_H-M   'P 1'
#
loop_
_entity.id
_entity.type
_entity.pdbx_description
1 polymer ?
#
loop_
_entity_poly.entity_id
_entity_poly.type
_entity_poly.pdbx_seq_one_letter_code
_entity_poly.pdbx_strand_id
1 'polypeptide(L)' 'MSRIIYLAVLVLDVIVVIDILKSNKDMEKKILWIIAVIFLPLLGPVLYYLIGRK' A
#
# COMPACT_ATOMS: atom_id res chain seq x y z
N MET A 1 -20.26 11.24 8.52
CA MET A 1 -19.98 10.43 7.31
C MET A 1 -18.50 10.25 7.02
N SER A 2 -17.67 11.30 7.02
CA SER A 2 -16.29 11.26 6.48
C SER A 2 -15.30 10.37 7.23
N ARG A 3 -15.50 10.12 8.53
CA ARG A 3 -14.57 9.33 9.39
C ARG A 3 -14.43 7.87 8.94
N ILE A 4 -15.51 7.29 8.37
CA ILE A 4 -15.53 5.91 7.91
C ILE A 4 -14.60 5.73 6.69
N ILE A 5 -14.54 6.76 5.82
CA ILE A 5 -13.69 6.74 4.62
C ILE A 5 -12.21 6.73 5.01
N TYR A 6 -11.79 7.59 5.94
CA TYR A 6 -10.40 7.60 6.43
C TYR A 6 -10.01 6.28 7.11
N LEU A 7 -10.92 5.67 7.86
CA LEU A 7 -10.68 4.35 8.46
C LEU A 7 -10.56 3.25 7.40
N ALA A 8 -11.41 3.27 6.37
CA ALA A 8 -11.33 2.32 5.27
C ALA A 8 -10.00 2.44 4.51
N VAL A 9 -9.55 3.67 4.25
CA VAL A 9 -8.24 3.94 3.63
C VAL A 9 -7.11 3.41 4.50
N LEU A 10 -7.13 3.66 5.81
CA LEU A 10 -6.12 3.15 6.74
C LEU A 10 -6.06 1.61 6.75
N VAL A 11 -7.22 0.94 6.76
CA VAL A 11 -7.29 -0.53 6.70
C VAL A 11 -6.70 -1.03 5.38
N LEU A 12 -6.99 -0.35 4.28
CA LEU A 12 -6.49 -0.69 2.96
C LEU A 12 -4.97 -0.54 2.88
N ASP A 13 -4.41 0.54 3.43
CA ASP A 13 -2.95 0.74 3.52
C ASP A 13 -2.26 -0.39 4.28
N VAL A 14 -2.80 -0.80 5.42
CA VAL A 14 -2.26 -1.91 6.22
C VAL A 14 -2.27 -3.22 5.43
N ILE A 15 -3.37 -3.52 4.73
CA ILE A 15 -3.47 -4.73 3.89
C ILE A 15 -2.38 -4.72 2.81
N VAL A 16 -2.19 -3.59 2.14
CA VAL A 16 -1.21 -3.45 1.07
C VAL A 16 0.21 -3.60 1.61
N VAL A 17 0.54 -2.97 2.74
CA VAL A 17 1.84 -3.11 3.39
C VAL A 17 2.13 -4.58 3.74
N ILE A 18 1.14 -5.31 4.25
CA ILE A 18 1.27 -6.75 4.53
C ILE A 18 1.53 -7.54 3.23
N ASP A 19 0.83 -7.22 2.13
CA ASP A 19 1.04 -7.87 0.83
C ASP A 19 2.46 -7.60 0.29
N ILE A 20 2.94 -6.36 0.40
CA ILE A 20 4.31 -5.98 0.03
C ILE A 20 5.33 -6.77 0.84
N LEU A 21 5.16 -6.85 2.17
CA LEU A 21 6.07 -7.58 3.05
C LEU A 21 6.10 -9.08 2.75
N LYS A 22 4.95 -9.68 2.40
CA LYS A 22 4.82 -11.09 2.02
C LYS A 22 5.33 -11.40 0.61
N SER A 23 5.47 -10.40 -0.26
CA SER A 23 5.96 -10.62 -1.62
C SER A 23 7.42 -11.12 -1.64
N ASN A 24 7.82 -11.84 -2.70
CA ASN A 24 9.21 -12.28 -2.92
C ASN A 24 10.11 -11.18 -3.51
N LYS A 25 9.73 -9.90 -3.36
CA LYS A 25 10.50 -8.77 -3.89
C LYS A 25 11.75 -8.51 -3.07
N ASP A 26 12.76 -7.95 -3.74
CA ASP A 26 13.96 -7.42 -3.08
C ASP A 26 13.58 -6.39 -2.01
N MET A 27 14.39 -6.32 -0.95
CA MET A 27 14.14 -5.44 0.19
C MET A 27 13.96 -3.97 -0.24
N GLU A 28 14.79 -3.49 -1.17
CA GLU A 28 14.73 -2.12 -1.70
C GLU A 28 13.37 -1.80 -2.33
N LYS A 29 12.84 -2.72 -3.14
CA LYS A 29 11.53 -2.57 -3.78
C LYS A 29 10.40 -2.57 -2.76
N LYS A 30 10.49 -3.39 -1.70
CA LYS A 30 9.51 -3.40 -0.62
C LYS A 30 9.47 -2.04 0.08
N ILE A 31 10.63 -1.49 0.42
CA ILE A 31 10.73 -0.19 1.09
C ILE A 31 10.13 0.92 0.22
N LEU A 32 10.47 0.96 -1.07
CA LEU A 32 9.91 1.95 -2.00
C LEU A 32 8.38 1.89 -2.08
N TRP A 33 7.81 0.68 -2.17
CA TRP A 33 6.36 0.51 -2.22
C TRP A 33 5.66 0.87 -0.90
N ILE A 34 6.27 0.54 0.24
CA ILE A 34 5.72 0.92 1.55
C ILE A 34 5.71 2.44 1.71
N ILE A 35 6.79 3.12 1.31
CA ILE A 35 6.85 4.59 1.31
C ILE A 35 5.76 5.17 0.39
N ALA A 36 5.62 4.65 -0.82
CA ALA A 36 4.60 5.12 -1.75
C ALA A 36 3.17 4.98 -1.20
N VAL A 37 2.86 3.85 -0.53
CA VAL A 37 1.55 3.61 0.10
C VAL A 37 1.29 4.57 1.26
N ILE A 38 2.27 4.78 2.15
CA ILE A 38 2.09 5.66 3.32
C ILE A 38 1.95 7.13 2.91
N PHE A 39 2.72 7.61 1.93
CA PHE A 39 2.68 9.00 1.49
C PHE A 39 1.53 9.29 0.51
N LEU A 40 1.03 8.26 -0.19
CA LEU A 40 -0.10 8.36 -1.11
C LEU A 40 -1.16 7.30 -0.72
N PRO A 41 -1.93 7.49 0.36
CA PRO A 41 -2.83 6.45 0.91
C PRO A 41 -4.00 6.03 0.00
N LEU A 42 -4.30 6.82 -1.04
CA LEU A 42 -5.26 6.43 -2.09
C LEU A 42 -4.56 5.90 -3.35
N LEU A 43 -3.55 6.62 -3.85
CA LEU A 43 -2.91 6.29 -5.12
C LEU A 43 -1.86 5.20 -4.97
N GLY A 44 -1.12 5.17 -3.87
CA GLY A 44 -0.07 4.19 -3.56
C GLY A 44 -0.59 2.75 -3.60
N PRO A 45 -1.66 2.41 -2.86
CA PRO A 45 -2.29 1.10 -2.96
C PRO A 45 -2.77 0.73 -4.37
N VAL A 46 -3.38 1.69 -5.09
CA VAL A 46 -3.87 1.48 -6.46
C VAL A 46 -2.69 1.19 -7.40
N LEU A 47 -1.63 1.99 -7.34
CA LEU A 47 -0.42 1.81 -8.13
C LEU A 47 0.29 0.50 -7.78
N TYR A 48 0.33 0.13 -6.50
CA TYR A 48 0.88 -1.14 -6.08
C TYR A 48 0.10 -2.30 -6.71
N TYR A 49 -1.23 -2.33 -6.62
CA TYR A 49 -1.99 -3.44 -7.22
C TYR A 49 -1.91 -3.50 -8.75
N LEU A 50 -1.80 -2.36 -9.44
CA LEU A 50 -1.74 -2.30 -10.91
C LEU A 50 -0.35 -2.59 -11.48
N ILE A 51 0.68 -2.02 -10.86
CA ILE A 51 2.05 -2.02 -11.39
C ILE A 51 2.98 -2.80 -10.46
N GLY A 52 2.88 -2.54 -9.16
CA GLY A 52 3.78 -3.07 -8.15
C GLY A 52 3.58 -4.52 -7.75
N ARG A 53 2.41 -5.12 -7.94
CA ARG A 53 2.10 -6.44 -7.38
C ARG A 53 2.80 -7.58 -8.13
N LYS A 54 3.03 -7.39 -9.43
CA LYS A 54 3.78 -8.33 -10.28
C LYS A 54 5.18 -8.55 -9.73
#